data_AF-A0A3D2G907-F1
#
_entry.id   AF-A0A3D2G907-F1
#
_cell.length_a   1.000
_cell.length_b   1.000
_cell.length_c   1.000
_cell.angle_alpha   90.00
_cell.angle_beta   90.00
_cell.angle_gamma   90.00
#
_symmetry.space_group_name_H-M   'P 1'
#
loop_
_entity.id
_entity.type
_entity.pdbx_description
1 polymer ?
#
loop_
_entity_poly.entity_id
_entity_poly.type
_entity_poly.pdbx_seq_one_letter_code
_entity_poly.pdbx_strand_id
1 'polypeptide(L)'
;MSYAEYLKQTKSVERDYIIEYEGTQISLKKSPHNKLQIEILQKLIPLVSKGKPELLYIGDASDRDLRQKNERMEELGIKVMSQSGNMPDIIFYDQQEKRVIFIEVYHSTDPFTLNRVNALKSLCHCEAGTEAAFITAFDTTAKMLKHYKEVAWYTEIWSSDELTHLLHKNGDKFVGRPL
;
A
#
# COMPACT_ATOMS: atom_id res chain seq x y z
N MET A 1 -18.43 12.92 39.99
CA MET A 1 -17.44 12.56 38.96
C MET A 1 -16.12 13.18 39.35
N SER A 2 -15.08 12.38 39.53
CA SER A 2 -13.74 12.88 39.78
C SER A 2 -13.13 13.50 38.51
N TYR A 3 -12.18 14.43 38.68
CA TYR A 3 -11.45 15.01 37.56
C TYR A 3 -10.72 13.94 36.72
N ALA A 4 -10.28 12.84 37.35
CA ALA A 4 -9.70 11.69 36.66
C ALA A 4 -10.72 10.89 35.83
N GLU A 5 -11.97 10.77 36.28
CA GLU A 5 -13.07 10.17 35.50
C GLU A 5 -13.49 11.05 34.32
N TYR A 6 -13.52 12.37 34.53
CA TYR A 6 -13.75 13.35 33.45
C TYR A 6 -12.63 13.29 32.39
N LEU A 7 -11.36 13.20 32.82
CA LEU A 7 -10.22 13.02 31.92
C LEU A 7 -10.21 11.65 31.21
N LYS A 8 -10.72 10.59 31.85
CA LYS A 8 -10.91 9.28 31.20
C LYS A 8 -12.04 9.32 30.16
N GLN A 9 -13.14 10.01 30.44
CA GLN A 9 -14.25 10.21 29.49
C GLN A 9 -13.87 11.14 28.33
N THR A 10 -13.05 12.17 28.56
CA THR A 10 -12.55 13.06 27.49
C THR A 10 -11.40 12.43 26.69
N LYS A 11 -10.69 11.43 27.25
CA LYS A 11 -9.76 10.58 26.50
C LYS A 11 -10.42 9.46 25.70
N SER A 12 -11.72 9.23 25.85
CA SER A 12 -12.45 8.20 25.10
C SER A 12 -13.27 8.82 23.97
N VAL A 13 -12.65 9.00 22.80
CA VAL A 13 -13.07 8.48 21.48
C VAL A 13 -11.98 8.98 20.52
N GLU A 14 -10.86 8.27 20.42
CA GLU A 14 -9.99 8.44 19.25
C GLU A 14 -10.77 7.91 18.05
N ARG A 15 -11.43 8.80 17.31
CA ARG A 15 -12.23 8.41 16.13
C ARG A 15 -11.29 7.82 15.09
N ASP A 16 -11.53 6.58 14.68
CA ASP A 16 -10.85 5.93 13.55
C ASP A 16 -10.85 6.81 12.30
N TYR A 17 -9.88 6.57 11.40
CA TYR A 17 -9.97 7.04 10.03
C TYR A 17 -11.02 6.22 9.28
N ILE A 18 -12.03 6.90 8.74
CA ILE A 18 -13.08 6.28 7.95
C ILE A 18 -12.95 6.75 6.51
N ILE A 19 -12.93 5.80 5.57
CA ILE A 19 -12.94 6.06 4.13
C ILE A 19 -13.89 5.10 3.44
N GLU A 20 -14.53 5.55 2.36
CA GLU A 20 -15.26 4.68 1.46
C GLU A 20 -14.39 4.28 0.26
N TYR A 21 -14.28 2.98 -0.01
CA TYR A 21 -13.61 2.43 -1.18
C TYR A 21 -14.46 1.31 -1.79
N GLU A 22 -14.78 1.43 -3.08
CA GLU A 22 -15.69 0.52 -3.80
C GLU A 22 -17.03 0.30 -3.08
N GLY A 23 -17.68 1.39 -2.62
CA GLY A 23 -18.96 1.32 -1.91
C GLY A 23 -18.89 0.65 -0.54
N THR A 24 -17.69 0.34 -0.05
CA THR A 24 -17.47 -0.28 1.26
C THR A 24 -16.74 0.69 2.17
N GLN A 25 -17.22 0.84 3.40
CA GLN A 25 -16.56 1.64 4.41
C GLN A 25 -15.40 0.85 5.04
N ILE A 26 -14.23 1.48 5.12
CA ILE A 26 -13.02 0.96 5.77
C ILE A 26 -12.75 1.84 6.99
N SER A 27 -12.61 1.23 8.16
CA SER A 27 -12.27 1.89 9.43
C SER A 27 -10.87 1.50 9.86
N LEU A 28 -9.93 2.43 9.88
CA LEU A 28 -8.56 2.20 10.34
C LEU A 28 -8.34 2.93 11.65
N LYS A 29 -7.72 2.27 12.64
CA LYS A 29 -7.31 2.96 13.87
C LYS A 29 -6.38 4.12 13.55
N LYS A 30 -6.46 5.18 14.34
CA LYS A 30 -5.55 6.32 14.20
C LYS A 30 -4.12 5.92 14.51
N SER A 31 -3.28 5.95 13.48
CA SER A 31 -1.83 5.81 13.59
C SER A 31 -1.16 6.52 12.41
N PRO A 32 0.13 6.89 12.49
CA PRO A 32 0.83 7.46 11.34
C PRO A 32 0.89 6.50 10.15
N HIS A 33 1.07 5.19 10.41
CA HIS A 33 0.99 4.13 9.39
C HIS A 33 -0.36 4.16 8.66
N ASN A 34 -1.48 4.11 9.40
CA ASN A 34 -2.80 4.09 8.79
C ASN A 34 -3.18 5.41 8.14
N LYS A 35 -2.68 6.54 8.64
CA LYS A 35 -2.82 7.83 7.97
C LYS A 35 -2.21 7.75 6.55
N LEU A 36 -1.02 7.17 6.41
CA LEU A 36 -0.38 6.99 5.11
C LEU A 36 -1.16 6.02 4.21
N GLN A 37 -1.77 4.97 4.76
CA GLN A 37 -2.70 4.10 4.00
C GLN A 37 -3.87 4.88 3.41
N ILE A 38 -4.49 5.79 4.18
CA ILE A 38 -5.57 6.65 3.69
C ILE A 38 -5.06 7.58 2.58
N GLU A 39 -3.88 8.19 2.76
CA GLU A 39 -3.27 9.04 1.74
C GLU A 39 -2.97 8.27 0.45
N ILE A 40 -2.55 7.01 0.55
CA ILE A 40 -2.36 6.12 -0.60
C ILE A 40 -3.68 5.94 -1.37
N LEU A 41 -4.76 5.55 -0.67
CA LEU A 41 -6.08 5.35 -1.28
C LEU A 41 -6.59 6.60 -2.00
N GLN A 42 -6.34 7.78 -1.42
CA GLN A 42 -6.88 9.05 -1.91
C GLN A 42 -6.00 9.76 -2.94
N LYS A 43 -4.69 9.57 -2.89
CA LYS A 43 -3.71 10.39 -3.64
C LYS A 43 -2.80 9.56 -4.52
N LEU A 44 -2.26 8.44 -4.03
CA LEU A 44 -1.39 7.58 -4.83
C LEU A 44 -2.18 6.80 -5.87
N ILE A 45 -3.30 6.17 -5.49
CA ILE A 45 -4.06 5.33 -6.43
C ILE A 45 -4.54 6.09 -7.67
N PRO A 46 -5.10 7.31 -7.56
CA PRO A 46 -5.44 8.13 -8.74
C PRO A 46 -4.23 8.55 -9.59
N LEU A 47 -3.01 8.53 -9.03
CA LEU A 47 -1.79 8.84 -9.76
C LEU A 47 -1.29 7.65 -10.59
N VAL A 48 -1.44 6.42 -10.10
CA VAL A 48 -0.84 5.21 -10.70
C VAL A 48 -1.80 4.36 -11.53
N SER A 49 -3.10 4.55 -11.36
CA SER A 49 -4.13 3.86 -12.14
C SER A 49 -5.06 4.86 -12.83
N LYS A 50 -5.38 4.60 -14.10
CA LYS A 50 -6.35 5.42 -14.85
C LYS A 50 -7.78 5.20 -14.36
N GLY A 51 -8.05 4.02 -13.82
CA GLY A 51 -9.33 3.64 -13.23
C GLY A 51 -9.27 3.58 -11.70
N LYS A 52 -10.36 3.07 -11.10
CA LYS A 52 -10.37 2.69 -9.69
C LYS A 52 -10.06 1.20 -9.60
N PRO A 53 -8.84 0.80 -9.21
CA PRO A 53 -8.48 -0.61 -9.15
C PRO A 53 -9.21 -1.31 -7.99
N GLU A 54 -9.36 -2.62 -8.09
CA GLU A 54 -10.03 -3.43 -7.08
C GLU A 54 -9.16 -3.55 -5.82
N LEU A 55 -9.68 -3.20 -4.64
CA LEU A 55 -8.96 -3.43 -3.38
C LEU A 55 -9.08 -4.90 -2.96
N LEU A 56 -7.97 -5.63 -3.01
CA LEU A 56 -7.90 -7.05 -2.65
C LEU A 56 -7.51 -7.25 -1.19
N TYR A 57 -6.58 -6.44 -0.70
CA TYR A 57 -6.05 -6.55 0.66
C TYR A 57 -5.69 -5.18 1.23
N ILE A 58 -6.04 -4.94 2.50
CA ILE A 58 -5.49 -3.86 3.32
C ILE A 58 -5.33 -4.36 4.77
N GLY A 59 -4.10 -4.29 5.29
CA GLY A 59 -3.78 -4.68 6.66
C GLY A 59 -3.64 -3.48 7.59
N ASP A 60 -4.13 -3.56 8.83
CA ASP A 60 -3.73 -2.66 9.92
C ASP A 60 -2.62 -3.32 10.74
N ALA A 61 -1.73 -2.49 11.30
CA ALA A 61 -0.69 -2.89 12.23
C ALA A 61 -1.27 -3.63 13.47
N SER A 62 -2.54 -3.37 13.81
CA SER A 62 -3.24 -4.00 14.94
C SER A 62 -4.32 -5.02 14.58
N ASP A 63 -4.79 -5.02 13.33
CA ASP A 63 -5.80 -5.94 12.80
C ASP A 63 -5.49 -6.23 11.33
N ARG A 64 -4.88 -7.38 11.08
CA ARG A 64 -4.23 -7.66 9.81
C ARG A 64 -5.19 -8.11 8.69
N ASP A 65 -6.49 -8.24 8.99
CA ASP A 65 -7.49 -8.76 8.04
C ASP A 65 -8.69 -7.80 7.86
N LEU A 66 -8.48 -6.49 7.98
CA LEU A 66 -9.53 -5.46 7.80
C LEU A 66 -10.33 -5.58 6.49
N ARG A 67 -9.64 -5.93 5.41
CA ARG A 67 -10.28 -6.37 4.17
C ARG A 67 -9.34 -7.32 3.45
N GLN A 68 -9.81 -8.54 3.22
CA GLN A 68 -9.04 -9.57 2.54
C GLN A 68 -9.95 -10.39 1.63
N LYS A 69 -9.80 -10.24 0.32
CA LYS A 69 -10.56 -10.98 -0.70
C LYS A 69 -9.79 -12.22 -1.15
N ASN A 70 -9.69 -13.22 -0.28
CA ASN A 70 -8.89 -14.44 -0.53
C ASN A 70 -9.30 -15.18 -1.81
N GLU A 71 -10.60 -15.45 -1.97
CA GLU A 71 -11.12 -16.12 -3.16
C GLU A 71 -10.74 -15.37 -4.45
N ARG A 72 -10.87 -14.04 -4.42
CA ARG A 72 -10.51 -13.18 -5.55
C ARG A 72 -9.02 -13.18 -5.86
N MET A 73 -8.17 -13.16 -4.83
CA MET A 73 -6.72 -13.28 -4.99
C MET A 73 -6.35 -14.64 -5.59
N GLU A 74 -6.97 -15.73 -5.14
CA GLU A 74 -6.77 -17.07 -5.69
C GLU A 74 -7.20 -17.17 -7.16
N GLU A 75 -8.36 -16.60 -7.53
CA GLU A 75 -8.82 -16.50 -8.92
C GLU A 75 -7.82 -15.77 -9.82
N LEU A 76 -7.18 -14.72 -9.30
CA LEU A 76 -6.14 -13.97 -10.00
C LEU A 76 -4.78 -14.67 -10.00
N GLY A 77 -4.66 -15.83 -9.35
CA GLY A 77 -3.42 -16.60 -9.24
C GLY A 77 -2.47 -16.12 -8.15
N ILE A 78 -2.92 -15.27 -7.22
CA ILE A 78 -2.12 -14.76 -6.10
C ILE A 78 -2.34 -15.68 -4.90
N LYS A 79 -1.32 -16.46 -4.53
CA LYS A 79 -1.39 -17.35 -3.37
C LYS A 79 -1.33 -16.56 -2.07
N VAL A 80 -2.42 -16.62 -1.30
CA VAL A 80 -2.50 -16.02 0.03
C VAL A 80 -1.66 -16.84 1.02
N MET A 81 -0.78 -16.16 1.77
CA MET A 81 -0.01 -16.81 2.82
C MET A 81 -0.79 -16.85 4.13
N SER A 82 -0.77 -17.98 4.83
CA SER A 82 -1.38 -18.13 6.16
C SER A 82 -0.69 -17.29 7.25
N GLN A 83 0.52 -16.77 6.98
CA GLN A 83 1.24 -15.87 7.86
C GLN A 83 1.17 -14.44 7.33
N SER A 84 0.38 -13.60 8.01
CA SER A 84 0.13 -12.21 7.65
C SER A 84 1.37 -11.31 7.59
N GLY A 85 2.51 -11.71 8.17
CA GLY A 85 3.76 -10.93 8.11
C GLY A 85 4.46 -10.92 6.74
N ASN A 86 4.01 -11.76 5.80
CA ASN A 86 4.63 -11.90 4.48
C ASN A 86 3.85 -11.18 3.38
N MET A 87 2.64 -10.69 3.67
CA MET A 87 1.86 -9.86 2.75
C MET A 87 2.32 -8.41 2.86
N PRO A 88 2.27 -7.63 1.77
CA PRO A 88 2.46 -6.19 1.83
C PRO A 88 1.21 -5.54 2.41
N ASP A 89 1.32 -4.28 2.87
CA ASP A 89 0.23 -3.62 3.58
C ASP A 89 -1.04 -3.46 2.73
N ILE A 90 -0.88 -3.24 1.41
CA ILE A 90 -2.02 -3.06 0.49
C ILE A 90 -1.79 -3.81 -0.83
N ILE A 91 -2.84 -4.44 -1.36
CA ILE A 91 -2.86 -5.07 -2.68
C ILE A 91 -4.08 -4.59 -3.47
N PHE A 92 -3.83 -4.15 -4.69
CA PHE A 92 -4.87 -3.87 -5.69
C PHE A 92 -4.75 -4.74 -6.93
N TYR A 93 -5.86 -4.89 -7.64
CA TYR A 93 -5.88 -5.35 -9.02
C TYR A 93 -6.48 -4.30 -9.94
N ASP A 94 -5.65 -3.78 -10.85
CA ASP A 94 -6.06 -2.90 -11.93
C ASP A 94 -6.48 -3.74 -13.14
N GLN A 95 -7.79 -3.95 -13.28
CA GLN A 95 -8.34 -4.75 -14.37
C GLN A 95 -8.12 -4.09 -15.74
N GLN A 96 -8.07 -2.75 -15.81
CA GLN A 96 -7.92 -2.04 -17.07
C GLN A 96 -6.52 -2.21 -17.67
N GLU A 97 -5.50 -2.20 -16.81
CA GLU A 97 -4.09 -2.38 -17.20
C GLU A 97 -3.59 -3.82 -16.97
N LYS A 98 -4.47 -4.76 -16.58
CA LYS A 98 -4.14 -6.16 -16.23
C LYS A 98 -2.92 -6.25 -15.30
N ARG A 99 -2.98 -5.54 -14.18
CA ARG A 99 -1.82 -5.34 -13.30
C ARG A 99 -2.16 -5.50 -11.82
N VAL A 100 -1.35 -6.27 -11.10
CA VAL A 100 -1.39 -6.34 -9.63
C VAL A 100 -0.49 -5.24 -9.06
N ILE A 101 -0.99 -4.47 -8.11
CA ILE A 101 -0.24 -3.38 -7.47
C ILE A 101 -0.04 -3.74 -6.01
N PHE A 102 1.21 -4.00 -5.63
CA PHE A 102 1.62 -4.24 -4.25
C PHE A 102 2.15 -2.93 -3.67
N ILE A 103 1.71 -2.56 -2.47
CA ILE A 103 2.15 -1.35 -1.78
C ILE A 103 2.60 -1.67 -0.36
N GLU A 104 3.81 -1.26 -0.03
CA GLU A 104 4.36 -1.29 1.33
C GLU A 104 4.33 0.13 1.91
N VAL A 105 3.79 0.26 3.12
CA VAL A 105 3.57 1.52 3.84
C VAL A 105 4.72 1.67 4.83
N TYR A 106 5.76 2.39 4.41
CA TYR A 106 6.97 2.50 5.21
C TYR A 106 6.74 3.33 6.48
N HIS A 107 6.72 2.64 7.62
CA HIS A 107 6.70 3.28 8.95
C HIS A 107 7.78 2.72 9.88
N SER A 108 7.82 1.39 10.01
CA SER A 108 8.78 0.66 10.86
C SER A 108 9.11 -0.74 10.36
N THR A 109 8.49 -1.17 9.25
CA THR A 109 8.80 -2.38 8.49
C THR A 109 9.78 -2.04 7.37
N ASP A 110 10.47 -3.07 6.86
CA ASP A 110 11.40 -2.90 5.75
C ASP A 110 10.65 -2.48 4.47
N PRO A 111 11.25 -1.66 3.59
CA PRO A 111 10.65 -1.33 2.30
C PRO A 111 10.61 -2.58 1.38
N PHE A 112 10.14 -2.42 0.13
CA PHE A 112 10.32 -3.47 -0.87
C PHE A 112 11.81 -3.67 -1.21
N THR A 113 12.47 -4.55 -0.47
CA THR A 113 13.82 -5.05 -0.79
C THR A 113 13.75 -6.08 -1.92
N LEU A 114 14.89 -6.38 -2.56
CA LEU A 114 14.95 -7.38 -3.64
C LEU A 114 14.40 -8.75 -3.20
N ASN A 115 14.73 -9.17 -1.97
CA ASN A 115 14.25 -10.43 -1.42
C ASN A 115 12.72 -10.43 -1.23
N ARG A 116 12.15 -9.32 -0.74
CA ARG A 116 10.70 -9.18 -0.54
C ARG A 116 9.95 -9.19 -1.87
N VAL A 117 10.46 -8.46 -2.87
CA VAL A 117 9.90 -8.48 -4.24
C VAL A 117 9.93 -9.89 -4.84
N ASN A 118 11.05 -10.59 -4.75
CA ASN A 118 11.16 -11.96 -5.27
C ASN A 118 10.23 -12.94 -4.56
N ALA A 119 10.10 -12.82 -3.24
CA ALA A 119 9.17 -13.64 -2.46
C ALA A 119 7.73 -13.42 -2.94
N LEU A 120 7.27 -12.18 -3.09
CA LEU A 120 5.92 -11.87 -3.57
C LEU A 120 5.69 -12.35 -5.00
N LYS A 121 6.67 -12.18 -5.90
CA LYS A 121 6.59 -12.73 -7.26
C LYS A 121 6.42 -14.25 -7.27
N SER A 122 7.06 -14.97 -6.35
CA SER A 122 6.94 -16.43 -6.27
C SER A 122 5.53 -16.91 -5.86
N LEU A 123 4.72 -16.03 -5.26
CA LEU A 123 3.32 -16.30 -4.91
C LEU A 123 2.36 -16.03 -6.07
N CYS A 124 2.82 -15.34 -7.12
CA CYS A 124 2.00 -14.92 -8.25
C CYS A 124 2.10 -15.93 -9.39
N HIS A 125 1.03 -16.71 -9.57
CA HIS A 125 0.81 -17.60 -10.71
C HIS A 125 -0.33 -17.07 -11.59
N CYS A 126 -0.31 -15.76 -11.83
CA CYS A 126 -1.34 -15.06 -12.56
C CYS A 126 -1.37 -15.47 -14.05
N GLU A 127 -2.46 -15.11 -14.72
CA GLU A 127 -2.61 -15.31 -16.16
C GLU A 127 -1.45 -14.65 -16.95
N ALA A 128 -1.08 -15.24 -18.08
CA ALA A 128 -0.02 -14.71 -18.94
C ALA A 128 -0.29 -13.25 -19.34
N GLY A 129 0.77 -12.43 -19.30
CA GLY A 129 0.68 -10.99 -19.57
C GLY A 129 0.18 -10.14 -18.40
N THR A 130 -0.13 -10.73 -17.24
CA THR A 130 -0.41 -9.94 -16.02
C THR A 130 0.86 -9.27 -15.53
N GLU A 131 0.83 -7.96 -15.34
CA GLU A 131 1.94 -7.19 -14.79
C GLU A 131 1.90 -7.09 -13.26
N ALA A 132 3.03 -6.76 -12.64
CA ALA A 132 3.12 -6.45 -11.21
C ALA A 132 3.88 -5.14 -10.98
N ALA A 133 3.29 -4.23 -10.20
CA ALA A 133 3.93 -3.02 -9.70
C ALA A 133 4.21 -3.16 -8.20
N PHE A 134 5.35 -2.62 -7.74
CA PHE A 134 5.80 -2.71 -6.35
C PHE A 134 6.14 -1.32 -5.86
N ILE A 135 5.29 -0.75 -5.03
CA ILE A 135 5.42 0.64 -4.59
C ILE A 135 5.78 0.68 -3.11
N THR A 136 6.92 1.28 -2.76
CA THR A 136 7.18 1.67 -1.36
C THR A 136 6.70 3.10 -1.15
N ALA A 137 5.75 3.29 -0.24
CA ALA A 137 5.20 4.59 0.11
C ALA A 137 5.80 5.11 1.41
N PHE A 138 6.22 6.37 1.43
CA PHE A 138 6.77 7.06 2.59
C PHE A 138 5.86 8.24 2.97
N ASP A 139 5.87 8.61 4.25
CA ASP A 139 5.17 9.83 4.71
C ASP A 139 5.96 11.11 4.42
N THR A 140 7.27 10.99 4.20
CA THR A 140 8.16 12.13 3.97
C THR A 140 9.30 11.78 3.03
N THR A 141 9.69 12.75 2.21
CA THR A 141 10.80 12.65 1.26
C THR A 141 12.12 12.45 2.00
N ALA A 142 12.26 13.01 3.21
CA ALA A 142 13.42 12.79 4.07
C ALA A 142 13.59 11.32 4.47
N LYS A 143 12.52 10.62 4.87
CA LYS A 143 12.58 9.18 5.15
C LYS A 143 12.84 8.37 3.90
N MET A 144 12.19 8.74 2.79
CA MET A 144 12.43 8.11 1.49
C MET A 144 13.92 8.15 1.12
N LEU A 145 14.56 9.32 1.17
CA LEU A 145 15.98 9.47 0.84
C LEU A 145 16.90 8.67 1.77
N LYS A 146 16.55 8.59 3.06
CA LYS A 146 17.29 7.79 4.04
C LYS A 146 17.29 6.30 3.68
N HIS A 147 16.16 5.77 3.22
CA HIS A 147 15.96 4.33 2.93
C HIS A 147 16.07 3.98 1.44
N TYR A 148 16.34 4.96 0.57
CA TYR A 148 16.42 4.80 -0.88
C TYR A 148 17.31 3.63 -1.32
N LYS A 149 18.43 3.39 -0.62
CA LYS A 149 19.39 2.33 -0.97
C LYS A 149 18.85 0.91 -0.71
N GLU A 150 17.90 0.77 0.22
CA GLU A 150 17.31 -0.51 0.61
C GLU A 150 16.18 -0.93 -0.34
N VAL A 151 15.49 0.04 -0.95
CA VAL A 151 14.45 -0.21 -1.94
C VAL A 151 15.04 -0.91 -3.17
N ALA A 152 14.37 -1.94 -3.68
CA ALA A 152 14.80 -2.71 -4.84
C ALA A 152 14.92 -1.84 -6.11
N TRP A 153 15.68 -2.33 -7.09
CA TRP A 153 15.60 -1.80 -8.46
C TRP A 153 14.33 -2.31 -9.14
N TYR A 154 13.88 -1.62 -10.19
CA TYR A 154 12.67 -1.94 -10.95
C TYR A 154 11.37 -1.88 -10.13
N THR A 155 11.34 -1.00 -9.13
CA THR A 155 10.17 -0.73 -8.29
C THR A 155 9.91 0.77 -8.23
N GLU A 156 8.77 1.13 -7.67
CA GLU A 156 8.30 2.51 -7.55
C GLU A 156 8.45 3.00 -6.10
N ILE A 157 8.68 4.30 -5.96
CA ILE A 157 8.77 4.99 -4.68
C ILE A 157 7.85 6.20 -4.73
N TRP A 158 7.02 6.35 -3.70
CA TRP A 158 6.13 7.48 -3.53
C TRP A 158 6.33 8.13 -2.15
N SER A 159 6.15 9.44 -2.07
CA SER A 159 6.17 10.17 -0.80
C SER A 159 4.94 11.05 -0.68
N SER A 160 4.27 11.04 0.48
CA SER A 160 3.02 11.77 0.65
C SER A 160 3.20 13.29 0.83
N ASP A 161 4.41 13.76 1.04
CA ASP A 161 4.75 15.19 0.96
C ASP A 161 5.07 15.68 -0.47
N GLU A 162 5.16 14.78 -1.46
CA GLU A 162 5.42 15.05 -2.89
C GLU A 162 4.35 14.38 -3.78
N LEU A 163 3.08 14.69 -3.49
CA LEU A 163 1.90 13.95 -3.95
C LEU A 163 1.79 13.67 -5.46
N THR A 164 2.31 14.56 -6.30
CA THR A 164 2.17 14.49 -7.77
C THR A 164 3.28 13.69 -8.45
N HIS A 165 4.30 13.27 -7.71
CA HIS A 165 5.48 12.62 -8.27
C HIS A 165 5.55 11.16 -7.84
N LEU A 166 5.96 10.32 -8.79
CA LEU A 166 6.30 8.93 -8.54
C LEU A 166 7.71 8.70 -9.06
N LEU A 167 8.60 8.18 -8.21
CA LEU A 167 9.95 7.86 -8.61
C LEU A 167 10.03 6.39 -9.01
N HIS A 168 10.36 6.12 -10.27
CA HIS A 168 10.74 4.77 -10.69
C HIS A 168 12.23 4.55 -10.41
N LYS A 169 12.56 3.51 -9.63
CA LYS A 169 13.95 3.14 -9.34
C LYS A 169 14.51 2.22 -10.42
N ASN A 170 14.54 2.77 -11.62
CA ASN A 170 15.28 2.41 -12.82
C ASN A 170 14.92 3.49 -13.87
N GLY A 171 15.55 3.56 -15.05
CA GLY A 171 15.31 4.70 -15.95
C GLY A 171 15.41 4.43 -17.43
N ASP A 172 15.96 3.29 -17.85
CA ASP A 172 16.20 2.95 -19.25
C ASP A 172 14.92 2.99 -20.10
N LYS A 173 13.79 2.54 -19.54
CA LYS A 173 12.47 2.60 -20.19
C LYS A 173 11.93 4.02 -20.44
N PHE A 174 12.49 5.03 -19.78
CA PHE A 174 11.96 6.40 -19.76
C PHE A 174 12.97 7.45 -20.28
N VAL A 175 14.07 7.01 -20.92
CA VAL A 175 15.06 7.92 -21.51
C VAL A 175 14.49 8.54 -22.80
N GLY A 176 14.37 9.87 -22.81
CA GLY A 176 13.87 10.65 -23.94
C GLY A 176 12.42 11.11 -23.74
N ARG A 177 12.13 12.36 -24.11
CA ARG A 177 10.79 12.96 -24.06
C ARG A 177 10.60 13.86 -25.29
N PRO A 178 9.36 14.00 -25.81
CA PRO A 178 9.06 15.04 -26.78
C PRO A 178 9.45 16.42 -26.23
N LEU A 179 9.94 17.29 -27.10
CA LEU A 179 10.21 18.70 -26.78
C LEU A 179 8.91 19.49 -26.70
#